data_AF-A0A662BC13-F1
#
_entry.id   AF-A0A662BC13-F1
#
_cell.length_a   1.000
_cell.length_b   1.000
_cell.length_c   1.000
_cell.angle_alpha   90.00
_cell.angle_beta   90.00
_cell.angle_gamma   90.00
#
_symmetry.space_group_name_H-M   'P 1'
#
loop_
_entity.id
_entity.type
_entity.pdbx_description
1 polymer ?
#
loop_
_entity_poly.entity_id
_entity_poly.type
_entity_poly.pdbx_seq_one_letter_code
_entity_poly.pdbx_strand_id
1 'polypeptide(L)' 'MAEGLIKLGAKVVLLDLKTESTRERVSELSNFGEIKSIACNVLNKSILEDVRSRILSDFGRIDIFLIY' A
#
# COMPACT_ATOMS: atom_id res chain seq x y z
N MET A 1 11.04 4.26 -3.59
CA MET A 1 10.42 5.14 -2.55
C MET A 1 9.84 4.33 -1.40
N ALA A 2 8.97 3.34 -1.66
CA ALA A 2 8.40 2.46 -0.63
C ALA A 2 9.44 1.80 0.28
N GLU A 3 10.54 1.27 -0.29
CA GLU A 3 11.63 0.66 0.50
C GLU A 3 12.22 1.61 1.55
N GLY A 4 12.48 2.87 1.18
CA GLY A 4 13.05 3.85 2.11
C GLY A 4 12.11 4.17 3.27
N LEU A 5 10.80 4.27 2.99
CA LEU A 5 9.79 4.50 4.02
C LEU A 5 9.70 3.33 5.01
N ILE A 6 9.71 2.09 4.50
CA ILE A 6 9.65 0.88 5.34
C ILE A 6 10.89 0.77 6.22
N LYS A 7 12.08 1.02 5.66
CA LYS A 7 13.35 1.00 6.43
C LYS A 7 13.39 2.08 7.52
N LEU A 8 12.63 3.16 7.37
CA LEU A 8 12.46 4.20 8.39
C LEU A 8 11.36 3.85 9.43
N GLY A 9 10.77 2.66 9.35
CA GLY A 9 9.74 2.16 10.26
C GLY A 9 8.32 2.57 9.89
N ALA A 10 8.09 3.14 8.71
CA ALA A 10 6.74 3.47 8.26
C ALA A 10 5.99 2.21 7.79
N LYS A 11 4.69 2.19 8.07
CA LYS A 11 3.76 1.19 7.53
C LYS A 11 3.35 1.60 6.13
N VAL A 12 3.53 0.74 5.14
CA VAL A 12 3.33 1.10 3.73
C VAL A 12 2.28 0.24 3.06
N VAL A 13 1.34 0.88 2.37
CA VAL A 13 0.37 0.20 1.51
C VAL A 13 0.67 0.54 0.06
N LEU A 14 0.93 -0.47 -0.76
CA LEU A 14 1.12 -0.36 -2.19
C LEU A 14 -0.22 -0.55 -2.90
N LEU A 15 -0.59 0.41 -3.72
CA LEU A 15 -1.76 0.36 -4.59
C LEU A 15 -1.29 0.24 -6.04
N ASP A 16 -1.71 -0.80 -6.74
CA ASP A 16 -1.39 -0.99 -8.15
C ASP A 16 -2.53 -1.74 -8.85
N LEU A 17 -2.63 -1.60 -10.17
CA LEU A 17 -3.55 -2.40 -10.99
C LEU A 17 -3.09 -3.86 -11.06
N LYS A 18 -1.78 -4.11 -11.05
CA LYS A 18 -1.18 -5.44 -11.19
C LYS A 18 -0.73 -5.97 -9.83
N THR A 19 -1.33 -7.09 -9.43
CA THR A 19 -1.00 -7.76 -8.16
C THR A 19 0.35 -8.46 -8.16
N GLU A 20 0.84 -8.88 -9.32
CA GLU A 20 2.09 -9.66 -9.42
C GLU A 20 3.32 -8.79 -9.10
N SER A 21 3.44 -7.63 -9.75
CA SER A 21 4.54 -6.68 -9.56
C SER A 21 4.63 -6.12 -8.14
N THR A 22 3.51 -6.06 -7.44
CA THR A 22 3.44 -5.58 -6.06
C THR A 22 3.67 -6.69 -5.04
N ARG A 23 3.32 -7.95 -5.35
CA ARG A 23 3.59 -9.09 -4.48
C ARG A 23 5.08 -9.38 -4.32
N GLU A 24 5.85 -9.29 -5.40
CA GLU A 24 7.31 -9.45 -5.34
C GLU A 24 7.92 -8.42 -4.39
N ARG A 25 7.57 -7.14 -4.58
CA ARG A 25 8.02 -6.04 -3.70
C ARG A 25 7.58 -6.21 -2.26
N VAL A 26 6.34 -6.66 -2.01
CA VAL A 26 5.87 -6.96 -0.66
C VAL A 26 6.70 -8.08 -0.04
N SER A 27 7.00 -9.14 -0.79
CA SER A 27 7.81 -10.25 -0.31
C SER A 27 9.21 -9.78 0.07
N GLU A 28 9.87 -9.00 -0.79
CA GLU A 28 11.21 -8.46 -0.53
C GLU A 28 11.24 -7.50 0.66
N LEU A 29 10.20 -6.67 0.81
CA LEU A 29 10.16 -5.59 1.79
C LEU A 29 9.51 -5.98 3.12
N SER A 30 8.80 -7.10 3.18
CA SER A 30 8.15 -7.59 4.40
C SER A 30 9.13 -7.85 5.54
N ASN A 31 10.39 -8.14 5.22
CA ASN A 31 11.43 -8.37 6.22
C ASN A 31 11.94 -7.09 6.87
N PHE A 32 11.67 -5.92 6.28
CA PHE A 32 12.09 -4.62 6.80
C PHE A 32 10.98 -3.92 7.59
N GLY A 33 9.72 -4.33 7.46
CA GLY A 33 8.60 -3.74 8.19
C GLY A 33 7.23 -4.15 7.63
N GLU A 34 6.17 -3.48 8.10
CA GLU A 34 4.80 -3.73 7.67
C GLU A 34 4.53 -3.14 6.28
N ILE A 35 4.35 -4.04 5.30
CA ILE A 35 3.94 -3.68 3.94
C ILE A 35 2.78 -4.56 3.48
N LYS A 36 1.79 -3.95 2.82
CA LYS A 36 0.68 -4.65 2.15
C LYS A 36 0.53 -4.16 0.72
N SER A 37 0.13 -5.05 -0.19
CA SER A 37 -0.30 -4.66 -1.53
C SER A 37 -1.80 -4.87 -1.69
N ILE A 38 -2.45 -3.92 -2.35
CA ILE A 38 -3.88 -3.99 -2.67
C ILE A 38 -4.05 -3.65 -4.16
N ALA A 39 -4.73 -4.55 -4.88
CA ALA A 39 -5.15 -4.28 -6.24
C ALA A 39 -6.15 -3.13 -6.24
N CYS A 40 -5.84 -2.02 -6.90
CA CYS A 40 -6.72 -0.86 -6.93
C CYS A 40 -6.65 -0.18 -8.29
N ASN A 41 -7.82 0.07 -8.89
CA ASN A 41 -7.93 0.98 -10.01
C ASN A 41 -8.22 2.39 -9.49
N VAL A 42 -7.21 3.26 -9.52
CA VAL A 42 -7.33 4.66 -9.07
C VAL A 42 -8.33 5.50 -9.89
N LEU A 43 -8.71 5.04 -11.09
CA LEU A 43 -9.73 5.69 -11.91
C LEU A 43 -11.16 5.32 -11.48
N ASN A 44 -11.33 4.31 -10.61
CA ASN A 44 -12.64 3.91 -10.10
C ASN A 44 -12.83 4.37 -8.66
N LYS A 45 -13.67 5.39 -8.48
CA LYS A 45 -13.92 5.99 -7.17
C LYS A 45 -14.48 5.01 -6.14
N SER A 46 -15.39 4.13 -6.52
CA SER A 46 -15.97 3.16 -5.59
C SER A 46 -14.90 2.22 -5.04
N ILE A 47 -14.02 1.71 -5.92
CA ILE A 47 -12.90 0.87 -5.52
C ILE A 47 -11.96 1.62 -4.58
N LEU A 48 -11.70 2.91 -4.85
CA LEU A 48 -10.83 3.72 -4.01
C LEU A 48 -11.40 3.92 -2.59
N GLU A 49 -12.71 4.13 -2.45
CA GLU A 49 -13.37 4.26 -1.13
C GLU A 49 -13.37 2.93 -0.35
N ASP A 50 -13.56 1.80 -1.04
CA ASP A 50 -13.43 0.47 -0.45
C ASP A 50 -12.00 0.22 0.05
N VAL A 51 -11.00 0.52 -0.79
CA VAL A 51 -9.58 0.37 -0.44
C VAL A 51 -9.21 1.28 0.72
N ARG A 52 -9.66 2.54 0.71
CA ARG A 52 -9.49 3.47 1.83
C ARG A 52 -10.07 2.90 3.12
N SER A 53 -11.28 2.37 3.08
CA SER A 53 -11.94 1.79 4.26
C SER A 53 -11.16 0.61 4.82
N ARG A 54 -10.60 -0.24 3.95
CA ARG A 54 -9.73 -1.35 4.36
C ARG A 54 -8.44 -0.86 4.99
N ILE A 55 -7.77 0.13 4.39
CA ILE A 55 -6.55 0.73 4.95
C ILE A 55 -6.82 1.34 6.32
N LEU A 56 -7.92 2.08 6.47
CA LEU A 56 -8.32 2.65 7.76
C LEU A 56 -8.66 1.58 8.79
N SER A 57 -9.28 0.47 8.39
CA SER A 57 -9.52 -0.66 9.29
C SER A 57 -8.24 -1.33 9.76
N ASP A 58 -7.23 -1.44 8.91
CA ASP A 58 -5.94 -2.09 9.22
C ASP A 58 -4.99 -1.19 10.02
N PHE A 59 -4.94 0.11 9.67
CA PHE A 59 -3.92 1.04 10.15
C PHE A 59 -4.46 2.22 10.98
N GLY A 60 -5.79 2.40 11.02
CA GLY A 60 -6.47 3.47 11.75
C GLY A 60 -6.39 4.85 11.08
N ARG A 61 -5.31 5.16 10.37
CA ARG A 61 -5.11 6.45 9.70
C ARG A 61 -4.24 6.34 8.46
N ILE A 62 -4.29 7.39 7.62
CA ILE A 62 -3.40 7.57 6.47
C ILE A 62 -2.65 8.89 6.69
N ASP A 63 -1.33 8.82 6.87
CA ASP A 63 -0.49 10.00 7.11
C ASP A 63 -0.05 10.70 5.82
N ILE A 64 0.31 9.91 4.81
CA ILE A 64 0.86 10.39 3.55
C ILE A 64 0.26 9.56 2.42
N PHE A 65 -0.22 10.24 1.38
CA PHE A 65 -0.67 9.61 0.14
C PHE A 65 0.23 10.06 -1.01
N LEU A 66 0.83 9.10 -1.72
CA LEU A 66 1.76 9.34 -2.83
C LEU A 66 1.17 8.75 -4.10
N ILE A 67 1.13 9.56 -5.16
CA ILE A 67 0.69 9.16 -6.51
C ILE A 67 1.91 9.22 -7.42
N TYR A 68 2.16 8.16 -8.18
CA TYR A 68 3.26 8.08 -9.16
C TYR A 68 2.73 7.54 -10.48
#